data_AF-Q100Z7-F1
#
_entry.id   AF-Q100Z7-F1
#
_cell.length_a   1.000
_cell.length_b   1.000
_cell.length_c   1.000
_cell.angle_alpha   90.00
_cell.angle_beta   90.00
_cell.angle_gamma   90.00
#
_symmetry.space_group_name_H-M   'P 1'
#
loop_
_entity.id
_entity.type
_entity.pdbx_description
1 polymer ?
#
loop_
_entity_poly.entity_id
_entity_poly.type
_entity_poly.pdbx_seq_one_letter_code
_entity_poly.pdbx_strand_id
1 'polypeptide(L)'
;IALPNQDFSWTVTLFMPFTKFRHLDTPENLLSFFKTNFPDSIPLIGEKKLVEDFFKAVPQPLVSVKCNPYHIGGKSLIIGDAAHAMVPFYGQGMNAGFEDCTLLNNLMDEHDEVLEKVLEEFTKRRNMDAHAIC
;
A
#
# COMPACT_ATOMS: atom_id res chain seq x y z
N ILE A 1 6.52 10.85 -2.63
CA ILE A 1 7.37 10.12 -1.65
C ILE A 1 8.55 9.54 -2.41
N ALA A 2 9.77 9.63 -1.89
CA ALA A 2 10.95 9.03 -2.51
C ALA A 2 11.58 8.04 -1.52
N LEU A 3 11.86 6.81 -1.97
CA LEU A 3 12.49 5.76 -1.17
C LEU A 3 13.86 5.43 -1.76
N PRO A 4 14.92 5.34 -0.93
CA PRO A 4 16.26 5.05 -1.41
C PRO A 4 16.40 3.57 -1.77
N ASN A 5 17.15 3.30 -2.83
CA ASN A 5 17.53 1.96 -3.28
C ASN A 5 19.00 1.67 -2.90
N GLN A 6 19.39 0.40 -2.89
CA GLN A 6 20.77 -0.02 -2.54
C GLN A 6 21.83 0.45 -3.53
N ASP A 7 21.44 0.72 -4.78
CA ASP A 7 22.31 1.23 -5.85
C ASP A 7 22.48 2.75 -5.81
N PHE A 8 22.12 3.39 -4.69
CA PHE A 8 22.13 4.83 -4.46
C PHE A 8 21.15 5.63 -5.34
N SER A 9 20.27 4.96 -6.08
CA SER A 9 19.13 5.61 -6.75
C SER A 9 17.95 5.79 -5.79
N TRP A 10 16.93 6.52 -6.24
CA TRP A 10 15.69 6.71 -5.51
C TRP A 10 14.50 6.35 -6.40
N THR A 11 13.50 5.70 -5.82
CA THR A 11 12.22 5.46 -6.48
C THR A 11 11.22 6.49 -5.97
N VAL A 12 10.65 7.28 -6.88
CA VAL A 12 9.69 8.34 -6.54
C VAL A 12 8.27 7.92 -6.92
N THR A 13 7.35 8.01 -5.96
CA THR A 13 5.90 7.84 -6.18
C THR A 13 5.22 9.20 -6.06
N LEU A 14 4.51 9.60 -7.12
CA LEU A 14 3.68 10.81 -7.18
C LEU A 14 2.22 10.46 -6.89
N PHE A 15 1.63 11.15 -5.92
CA PHE A 15 0.21 11.01 -5.59
C PHE A 15 -0.53 12.31 -5.91
N MET A 16 -1.57 12.20 -6.73
CA MET A 16 -2.54 13.29 -6.95
C MET A 16 -3.84 12.73 -7.54
N PRO A 17 -4.95 13.49 -7.49
CA PRO A 17 -6.21 13.04 -8.08
C PRO A 17 -6.08 12.71 -9.57
N PHE A 18 -6.82 11.69 -10.04
CA PHE A 18 -6.88 11.32 -11.46
C PHE A 18 -7.27 12.48 -12.39
N THR A 19 -8.08 13.43 -11.91
CA THR A 19 -8.39 14.67 -12.65
C THR A 19 -7.14 15.47 -12.97
N LYS A 20 -6.19 15.60 -12.03
CA LYS A 20 -4.93 16.31 -12.27
C LYS A 20 -4.01 15.53 -13.20
N PHE A 21 -3.94 14.20 -13.06
CA PHE A 21 -3.17 13.36 -13.99
C PHE A 21 -3.64 13.52 -15.44
N ARG A 22 -4.95 13.61 -15.68
CA ARG A 22 -5.52 13.80 -17.01
C ARG A 22 -5.12 15.13 -17.68
N HIS A 23 -4.71 16.13 -16.91
CA HIS A 23 -4.22 17.41 -17.44
C HIS A 23 -2.72 17.40 -17.78
N LEU A 24 -1.99 16.33 -17.43
CA LEU A 24 -0.57 16.15 -17.74
C LEU A 24 -0.42 15.21 -18.96
N ASP A 25 -1.02 15.60 -20.07
CA ASP A 25 -1.11 14.84 -21.32
C ASP A 25 0.02 15.12 -22.31
N THR A 26 0.81 16.17 -22.08
CA THR A 26 1.99 16.52 -22.89
C THR A 26 3.24 16.73 -22.04
N PRO A 27 4.45 16.56 -22.60
CA PRO A 27 5.71 16.88 -21.92
C PRO A 27 5.76 18.31 -21.38
N GLU A 28 5.21 19.29 -22.09
CA GLU A 28 5.22 20.69 -21.69
C GLU A 28 4.32 20.92 -20.46
N ASN A 29 3.13 20.32 -20.45
CA ASN A 29 2.21 20.39 -19.31
C ASN A 29 2.81 19.74 -18.08
N LEU A 30 3.45 18.57 -18.24
CA LEU A 30 4.17 17.87 -17.18
C LEU A 30 5.32 18.71 -16.62
N LEU A 31 6.19 19.24 -17.47
CA LEU A 31 7.35 20.04 -17.04
C LEU A 31 6.91 21.34 -16.37
N SER A 32 5.88 22.02 -16.89
CA SER A 32 5.31 23.22 -16.27
C SER A 32 4.74 22.92 -14.88
N PHE A 33 4.03 21.79 -14.73
CA PHE A 33 3.51 21.32 -13.46
C PHE A 33 4.65 21.07 -12.45
N PHE A 34 5.71 20.37 -12.85
CA PHE A 34 6.85 20.09 -11.97
C PHE A 34 7.63 21.37 -11.63
N LYS A 35 7.84 22.29 -12.58
CA LYS A 35 8.51 23.59 -12.33
C LYS A 35 7.75 24.42 -11.31
N THR A 36 6.42 24.31 -11.30
CA THR A 36 5.56 25.07 -10.40
C THR A 36 5.46 24.43 -9.01
N ASN A 37 5.28 23.10 -8.94
CA ASN A 37 4.93 22.41 -7.69
C ASN A 37 6.11 21.71 -7.01
N PHE A 38 7.12 21.28 -7.78
CA PHE A 38 8.26 20.48 -7.33
C PHE A 38 9.57 20.89 -8.04
N PRO A 39 9.97 22.18 -8.03
CA PRO A 39 11.05 22.70 -8.88
C PRO A 39 12.41 22.04 -8.61
N ASP A 40 12.66 21.65 -7.36
CA ASP A 40 13.88 20.97 -6.90
C ASP A 40 14.00 19.53 -7.40
N SER A 41 12.88 18.86 -7.71
CA SER A 41 12.89 17.49 -8.22
C SER A 41 13.43 17.37 -9.65
N ILE A 42 13.31 18.42 -10.47
CA ILE A 42 13.75 18.41 -11.87
C ILE A 42 15.26 18.17 -12.02
N PRO A 43 16.16 18.92 -11.35
CA PRO A 43 17.59 18.66 -11.45
C PRO A 43 18.01 17.31 -10.85
N LEU A 44 17.22 16.74 -9.92
CA LEU A 44 17.50 15.44 -9.31
C LEU A 44 17.09 14.26 -10.20
N ILE A 45 15.93 14.35 -10.85
CA ILE A 45 15.38 13.29 -11.72
C ILE A 45 15.97 13.40 -13.14
N GLY A 46 16.15 14.63 -13.63
CA GLY A 46 16.46 14.98 -15.02
C GLY A 46 15.20 15.12 -15.87
N GLU A 47 15.07 16.25 -16.60
CA GLU A 47 13.86 16.57 -17.39
C GLU A 47 13.48 15.45 -18.37
N LYS A 48 14.46 14.94 -19.13
CA LYS A 48 14.23 13.86 -20.11
C LYS A 48 13.71 12.59 -19.44
N LYS A 49 14.33 12.17 -18.33
CA LYS A 49 13.96 10.97 -17.59
C LYS A 49 12.58 11.11 -16.96
N LEU A 50 12.25 12.29 -16.41
CA LEU A 50 10.93 12.58 -15.88
C LEU A 50 9.84 12.40 -16.94
N VAL A 51 10.03 12.95 -18.14
CA VAL A 51 9.06 12.80 -19.24
C VAL A 51 8.95 11.32 -19.66
N GLU A 52 10.09 10.64 -19.88
CA GLU A 52 10.10 9.24 -20.29
C GLU A 52 9.39 8.33 -19.29
N ASP A 53 9.72 8.44 -17.99
CA ASP A 53 9.16 7.58 -16.95
C ASP A 53 7.67 7.89 -16.70
N PHE A 54 7.27 9.16 -16.73
CA PHE A 54 5.88 9.57 -16.51
C PHE A 54 4.95 9.01 -17.60
N PHE A 55 5.31 9.16 -18.88
CA PHE A 55 4.46 8.71 -20.00
C PHE A 55 4.58 7.21 -20.29
N LYS A 56 5.58 6.53 -19.73
CA LYS A 56 5.69 5.06 -19.78
C LYS A 56 4.71 4.36 -18.82
N ALA A 57 4.31 5.04 -17.74
CA ALA A 57 3.45 4.49 -16.70
C ALA A 57 2.02 5.08 -16.77
N VAL A 58 1.05 4.32 -16.26
CA VAL A 58 -0.32 4.80 -16.06
C VAL A 58 -0.55 5.03 -14.56
N PRO A 59 -1.18 6.16 -14.17
CA PRO A 59 -1.56 6.39 -12.77
C PRO A 59 -2.43 5.23 -12.24
N GLN A 60 -2.10 4.72 -11.06
CA GLN A 60 -2.76 3.56 -10.48
C GLN A 60 -3.82 3.98 -9.44
N PRO A 61 -4.98 3.29 -9.37
CA PRO A 61 -5.96 3.54 -8.33
C PRO A 61 -5.43 3.04 -6.98
N LEU A 62 -5.86 3.72 -5.91
CA LEU A 62 -5.67 3.25 -4.55
C LEU A 62 -7.01 2.79 -4.02
N VAL A 63 -7.02 1.64 -3.33
CA VAL A 63 -8.24 1.04 -2.79
C VAL A 63 -8.11 0.89 -1.28
N SER A 64 -9.23 1.00 -0.59
CA SER A 64 -9.36 0.62 0.81
C SER A 64 -10.50 -0.38 0.92
N VAL A 65 -10.23 -1.53 1.52
CA VAL A 65 -11.20 -2.62 1.75
C VAL A 65 -11.13 -2.98 3.23
N LYS A 66 -12.29 -2.97 3.89
CA LYS A 66 -12.47 -3.48 5.25
C LYS A 66 -13.52 -4.58 5.20
N CYS A 67 -13.27 -5.71 5.84
CA CYS A 67 -14.24 -6.79 5.96
C CYS A 67 -14.19 -7.42 7.35
N ASN A 68 -15.25 -8.15 7.69
CA ASN A 68 -15.39 -8.92 8.93
C ASN A 68 -16.54 -9.92 8.70
N PRO A 69 -16.40 -11.23 8.98
CA PRO A 69 -15.21 -11.92 9.51
C PRO A 69 -14.11 -12.16 8.47
N TYR A 70 -12.91 -12.49 8.97
CA TYR A 70 -11.77 -12.91 8.13
C TYR A 70 -11.73 -14.42 7.90
N HIS A 71 -12.64 -15.20 8.50
CA HIS A 71 -12.63 -16.66 8.43
C HIS A 71 -14.01 -17.25 8.14
N ILE A 72 -14.03 -18.53 7.73
CA ILE A 72 -15.23 -19.34 7.60
C ILE A 72 -15.01 -20.69 8.31
N GLY A 73 -15.56 -20.82 9.51
CA GLY A 73 -15.33 -21.97 10.39
C GLY A 73 -13.83 -22.25 10.59
N GLY A 74 -13.45 -23.49 10.87
CA GLY A 74 -12.05 -23.92 10.92
C GLY A 74 -11.40 -24.21 9.56
N LYS A 75 -11.90 -23.65 8.44
CA LYS A 75 -11.53 -24.10 7.08
C LYS A 75 -10.75 -23.09 6.24
N SER A 76 -11.05 -21.80 6.38
CA SER A 76 -10.42 -20.76 5.56
C SER A 76 -10.23 -19.49 6.36
N LEU A 77 -9.10 -18.81 6.12
CA LEU A 77 -8.74 -17.53 6.67
C LEU A 77 -8.17 -16.65 5.56
N ILE A 78 -8.51 -15.36 5.56
CA ILE A 78 -7.81 -14.32 4.79
C ILE A 78 -6.95 -13.46 5.72
N ILE A 79 -5.77 -13.07 5.24
CA ILE A 79 -4.80 -12.21 5.93
C ILE A 79 -4.19 -11.21 4.93
N GLY A 80 -3.51 -10.18 5.43
CA GLY A 80 -2.91 -9.12 4.62
C GLY A 80 -3.94 -8.36 3.79
N ASP A 81 -3.53 -7.90 2.60
CA ASP A 81 -4.38 -7.12 1.69
C ASP A 81 -5.71 -7.81 1.31
N ALA A 82 -5.78 -9.15 1.37
CA ALA A 82 -7.03 -9.87 1.14
C ALA A 82 -8.08 -9.58 2.23
N ALA A 83 -7.65 -9.36 3.47
CA ALA A 83 -8.48 -9.01 4.62
C ALA A 83 -8.63 -7.50 4.82
N HIS A 84 -7.59 -6.73 4.54
CA HIS A 84 -7.52 -5.31 4.90
C HIS A 84 -6.63 -4.47 3.96
N ALA A 85 -6.98 -4.41 2.68
CA ALA A 85 -6.32 -3.49 1.76
C ALA A 85 -6.47 -2.03 2.24
N MET A 86 -5.35 -1.30 2.36
CA MET A 86 -5.31 0.07 2.86
C MET A 86 -4.57 0.99 1.91
N VAL A 87 -4.86 2.29 2.01
CA VAL A 87 -4.12 3.30 1.27
C VAL A 87 -2.69 3.44 1.81
N PRO A 88 -1.66 3.63 0.95
CA PRO A 88 -0.26 3.48 1.34
C PRO A 88 0.32 4.69 2.08
N PHE A 89 -0.50 5.56 2.66
CA PHE A 89 -0.05 6.84 3.23
C PHE A 89 0.69 6.70 4.56
N TYR A 90 0.55 5.55 5.24
CA TYR A 90 1.29 5.23 6.47
C TYR A 90 2.42 4.21 6.27
N GLY A 91 2.56 3.61 5.08
CA GLY A 91 3.55 2.56 4.83
C GLY A 91 3.36 1.31 5.71
N GLN A 92 2.13 1.04 6.19
CA GLN A 92 1.86 -0.03 7.15
C GLN A 92 1.24 -1.29 6.55
N GLY A 93 0.78 -1.31 5.30
CA GLY A 93 0.10 -2.48 4.72
C GLY A 93 0.92 -3.78 4.84
N MET A 94 2.18 -3.77 4.39
CA MET A 94 3.09 -4.92 4.52
C MET A 94 3.34 -5.29 5.99
N ASN A 95 3.61 -4.30 6.85
CA ASN A 95 3.91 -4.55 8.26
C ASN A 95 2.71 -5.14 9.00
N ALA A 96 1.51 -4.62 8.75
CA ALA A 96 0.26 -5.14 9.26
C ALA A 96 0.01 -6.57 8.78
N GLY A 97 0.29 -6.88 7.50
CA GLY A 97 0.22 -8.25 6.99
C GLY A 97 1.25 -9.21 7.61
N PHE A 98 2.45 -8.74 7.96
CA PHE A 98 3.41 -9.56 8.71
C PHE A 98 3.03 -9.77 10.17
N GLU A 99 2.42 -8.75 10.78
CA GLU A 99 1.85 -8.87 12.12
C GLU A 99 0.69 -9.88 12.15
N ASP A 100 -0.13 -9.97 11.09
CA ASP A 100 -1.13 -11.03 10.94
C ASP A 100 -0.50 -12.42 11.07
N CYS A 101 0.60 -12.68 10.35
CA CYS A 101 1.29 -13.97 10.40
C CYS A 101 1.78 -14.28 11.82
N THR A 102 2.31 -13.28 12.52
CA THR A 102 2.81 -13.41 13.89
C THR A 102 1.67 -13.70 14.87
N LEU A 103 0.57 -12.95 14.78
CA LEU A 103 -0.62 -13.17 15.59
C LEU A 103 -1.21 -14.56 15.35
N LEU A 104 -1.33 -14.96 14.08
CA LEU A 104 -1.83 -16.28 13.72
C LEU A 104 -0.96 -17.39 14.32
N ASN A 105 0.37 -17.28 14.22
CA ASN A 105 1.29 -18.24 14.81
C ASN A 105 1.11 -18.35 16.34
N ASN A 106 1.03 -17.22 17.04
CA ASN A 106 0.83 -17.21 18.49
C ASN A 106 -0.50 -17.85 18.88
N LEU A 107 -1.57 -17.61 18.11
CA LEU A 107 -2.88 -18.20 18.38
C LEU A 107 -2.90 -19.71 18.13
N MET A 108 -2.12 -20.21 17.17
CA MET A 108 -1.94 -21.66 16.98
C MET A 108 -1.36 -22.31 18.24
N ASP A 109 -0.34 -21.70 18.84
CA ASP A 109 0.26 -22.16 20.10
C ASP A 109 -0.71 -22.02 21.30
N GLU A 110 -1.43 -20.90 21.41
CA GLU A 110 -2.39 -20.63 22.51
C GLU A 110 -3.58 -21.61 22.54
N HIS A 111 -3.94 -22.19 21.39
CA HIS A 111 -5.13 -23.01 21.24
C HIS A 111 -4.85 -24.46 20.82
N ASP A 112 -3.62 -24.95 21.03
CA ASP A 112 -3.20 -26.32 20.71
C ASP A 112 -3.59 -26.73 19.27
N GLU A 113 -3.40 -25.80 18.33
CA GLU A 113 -3.73 -25.97 16.90
C GLU A 113 -5.21 -26.28 16.58
N VAL A 114 -6.14 -26.04 17.52
CA VAL A 114 -7.59 -26.20 17.26
C VAL A 114 -8.09 -25.07 16.35
N LEU A 115 -7.97 -25.29 15.04
CA LEU A 115 -8.18 -24.27 13.99
C LEU A 115 -9.49 -23.48 14.13
N GLU A 116 -10.60 -24.12 14.47
CA GLU A 116 -11.88 -23.41 14.63
C GLU A 116 -11.79 -22.30 15.69
N LYS A 117 -11.12 -22.56 16.82
CA LYS A 117 -10.88 -21.56 17.87
C LYS A 117 -9.86 -20.52 17.44
N VAL A 118 -8.77 -20.96 16.81
CA VAL A 118 -7.70 -20.07 16.31
C VAL A 118 -8.27 -19.03 15.35
N LEU A 119 -9.04 -19.47 14.34
CA LEU A 119 -9.53 -18.59 13.29
C LEU A 119 -10.61 -17.63 13.79
N GLU A 120 -11.45 -18.09 14.73
CA GLU A 120 -12.42 -17.25 15.42
C GLU A 120 -11.72 -16.15 16.23
N GLU A 121 -10.71 -16.51 17.02
CA GLU A 121 -9.96 -15.58 17.86
C GLU A 121 -9.10 -14.62 17.03
N PHE A 122 -8.51 -15.10 15.94
CA PHE A 122 -7.76 -14.27 15.01
C PHE A 122 -8.63 -13.15 14.46
N THR A 123 -9.86 -13.46 14.02
CA THR A 123 -10.79 -12.45 13.51
C THR A 123 -11.15 -11.43 14.58
N LYS A 124 -11.43 -11.88 15.82
CA LYS A 124 -11.79 -10.99 16.92
C LYS A 124 -10.66 -10.03 17.28
N ARG A 125 -9.44 -10.55 17.47
CA ARG A 125 -8.28 -9.74 17.86
C ARG A 125 -7.84 -8.84 16.72
N ARG A 126 -7.71 -9.39 15.51
CA ARG A 126 -7.11 -8.64 14.40
C ARG A 126 -8.00 -7.56 13.82
N ASN A 127 -9.33 -7.75 13.81
CA ASN A 127 -10.23 -6.81 13.14
C ASN A 127 -10.13 -5.39 13.69
N MET A 128 -9.98 -5.23 15.01
CA MET A 128 -9.89 -3.93 15.65
C MET A 128 -8.64 -3.17 15.19
N ASP A 129 -7.48 -3.81 15.23
CA ASP A 129 -6.20 -3.20 14.84
C ASP A 129 -6.14 -2.91 13.35
N ALA A 130 -6.57 -3.87 12.51
CA ALA A 130 -6.64 -3.69 11.07
C ALA A 130 -7.58 -2.54 10.69
N HIS A 131 -8.76 -2.44 11.32
CA HIS A 131 -9.68 -1.33 11.08
C HIS A 131 -9.13 0.02 11.52
N ALA A 132 -8.30 0.06 12.58
CA ALA A 132 -7.71 1.28 13.10
C ALA A 132 -6.59 1.81 12.21
N ILE A 133 -5.78 0.93 11.60
CA ILE A 133 -4.68 1.36 10.73
C ILE A 133 -5.13 1.66 9.28
N CYS A 134 -6.21 1.03 8.82
CA CYS A 134 -6.80 1.22 7.49
C CYS A 134 -7.52 2.56 7.29
#